data_AF-A0A919WPR4-F1
#
_entry.id   AF-A0A919WPR4-F1
#
_cell.length_a   1.000
_cell.length_b   1.000
_cell.length_c   1.000
_cell.angle_alpha   90.00
_cell.angle_beta   90.00
_cell.angle_gamma   90.00
#
_symmetry.space_group_name_H-M   'P 1'
#
loop_
_entity.id
_entity.type
_entity.pdbx_description
1 polymer ?
#
loop_
_entity_poly.entity_id
_entity_poly.type
_entity_poly.pdbx_seq_one_letter_code
_entity_poly.pdbx_strand_id
1 'polypeptide(L)'
;MPQALAQLSKYLTIFLNERTSLFLKSRINVSYFLFFNHFSPFWYKVCYNIDNIREIQKAGRNLKNWRLLLQLFWTFLKIGPITFGGGYAMIPMIEREVVDKRKWVKMEEVSDMFALAGTAPGAIAVNAATFIGHKIAGVLGAIVAMIGVLLPTFLIVMLLNLIFLSIKGNPHVDAAFQGIRAAVVALIAYAAIKIAKTSILDAPTFILMVFMVVMMLVFHWHPILVIVSGALLGILIVKIKEVLHMRPRHDNRPPIKKHNEKMSS
;
A
#
# COMPACT_ATOMS: atom_id res chain seq x y z
N MET A 1 16.22 -32.22 -19.78
CA MET A 1 16.46 -30.76 -19.93
C MET A 1 15.58 -30.04 -20.98
N PRO A 2 15.23 -30.60 -22.17
CA PRO A 2 14.46 -29.83 -23.16
C PRO A 2 12.96 -29.65 -22.83
N GLN A 3 12.36 -30.53 -22.02
CA GLN A 3 10.95 -30.44 -21.64
C GLN A 3 10.66 -29.34 -20.60
N ALA A 4 11.58 -29.10 -19.67
CA ALA A 4 11.43 -28.05 -18.65
C ALA A 4 11.51 -26.63 -19.26
N LEU A 5 12.38 -26.41 -20.24
CA LEU A 5 12.49 -25.14 -20.96
C LEU A 5 11.30 -24.88 -21.89
N ALA A 6 10.76 -25.92 -22.53
CA ALA A 6 9.54 -25.81 -23.34
C ALA A 6 8.30 -25.51 -22.48
N GLN A 7 8.22 -26.05 -21.27
CA GLN A 7 7.18 -25.68 -20.29
C GLN A 7 7.40 -24.28 -19.74
N LEU A 8 8.64 -23.87 -19.45
CA LEU A 8 8.95 -22.51 -18.99
C LEU A 8 8.56 -21.48 -20.04
N SER A 9 8.79 -21.76 -21.33
CA SER A 9 8.30 -20.95 -22.45
C SER A 9 6.78 -20.90 -22.50
N LYS A 10 6.08 -22.04 -22.38
CA LYS A 10 4.60 -22.07 -22.32
C LYS A 10 4.04 -21.30 -21.12
N TYR A 11 4.64 -21.41 -19.94
CA TYR A 11 4.19 -20.68 -18.74
C TYR A 11 4.58 -19.20 -18.78
N LEU A 12 5.73 -18.82 -19.34
CA LEU A 12 6.04 -17.41 -19.63
C LEU A 12 5.05 -16.85 -20.65
N THR A 13 4.71 -17.61 -21.69
CA THR A 13 3.75 -17.18 -22.71
C THR A 13 2.35 -17.09 -22.14
N ILE A 14 1.93 -17.99 -21.24
CA ILE A 14 0.65 -17.90 -20.53
C ILE A 14 0.66 -16.74 -19.54
N PHE A 15 1.71 -16.53 -18.76
CA PHE A 15 1.81 -15.43 -17.79
C PHE A 15 1.93 -14.05 -18.46
N LEU A 16 2.64 -13.98 -19.60
CA LEU A 16 2.68 -12.81 -20.47
C LEU A 16 1.33 -12.61 -21.18
N ASN A 17 0.69 -13.67 -21.69
CA ASN A 17 -0.59 -13.60 -22.41
C ASN A 17 -1.80 -13.35 -21.50
N GLU A 18 -1.74 -13.75 -20.23
CA GLU A 18 -2.77 -13.54 -19.23
C GLU A 18 -2.64 -12.14 -18.61
N ARG A 19 -1.41 -11.59 -18.50
CA ARG A 19 -1.20 -10.15 -18.30
C ARG A 19 -1.62 -9.34 -19.53
N THR A 20 -1.34 -9.77 -20.76
CA THR A 20 -1.76 -9.01 -21.95
C THR A 20 -3.23 -9.17 -22.25
N SER A 21 -3.91 -10.26 -21.92
CA SER A 21 -5.37 -10.38 -22.13
C SER A 21 -6.16 -9.59 -21.08
N LEU A 22 -5.66 -9.44 -19.85
CA LEU A 22 -6.17 -8.46 -18.88
C LEU A 22 -5.80 -7.01 -19.24
N PHE A 23 -4.66 -6.76 -19.90
CA PHE A 23 -4.26 -5.42 -20.38
C PHE A 23 -4.84 -5.01 -21.74
N LEU A 24 -5.24 -5.95 -22.61
CA LEU A 24 -5.85 -5.67 -23.92
C LEU A 24 -7.38 -5.80 -23.91
N LYS A 25 -7.97 -6.59 -22.99
CA LYS A 25 -9.43 -6.68 -22.85
C LYS A 25 -10.00 -5.76 -21.78
N SER A 26 -9.16 -5.27 -20.86
CA SER A 26 -9.45 -4.01 -20.23
C SER A 26 -8.98 -2.93 -21.18
N ARG A 27 -9.91 -2.26 -21.86
CA ARG A 27 -9.70 -0.84 -22.16
C ARG A 27 -9.52 -0.14 -20.81
N ILE A 28 -8.34 -0.27 -20.20
CA ILE A 28 -7.86 0.65 -19.18
C ILE A 28 -7.71 1.92 -19.98
N ASN A 29 -8.82 2.67 -20.00
CA ASN A 29 -8.90 3.96 -20.66
C ASN A 29 -7.63 4.71 -20.27
N VAL A 30 -7.05 5.38 -21.25
CA VAL A 30 -6.02 6.40 -21.06
C VAL A 30 -6.43 7.37 -19.93
N SER A 31 -7.73 7.47 -19.62
CA SER A 31 -8.28 8.07 -18.39
C SER A 31 -7.70 7.59 -17.06
N TYR A 32 -7.27 6.35 -16.83
CA TYR A 32 -6.68 5.95 -15.53
C TYR A 32 -5.22 6.39 -15.39
N PHE A 33 -4.45 6.30 -16.48
CA PHE A 33 -3.10 6.84 -16.54
C PHE A 33 -3.13 8.39 -16.52
N LEU A 34 -4.14 9.01 -17.15
CA LEU A 34 -4.44 10.43 -17.06
C LEU A 34 -5.06 10.83 -15.72
N PHE A 35 -5.80 9.97 -15.03
CA PHE A 35 -6.30 10.24 -13.67
C PHE A 35 -5.14 10.26 -12.68
N PHE A 36 -4.17 9.33 -12.84
CA PHE A 36 -2.90 9.40 -12.12
C PHE A 36 -2.09 10.65 -12.50
N ASN A 37 -2.08 11.08 -13.77
CA ASN A 37 -1.38 12.29 -14.21
C ASN A 37 -2.10 13.61 -13.84
N HIS A 38 -3.41 13.57 -13.63
CA HIS A 38 -4.22 14.72 -13.23
C HIS A 38 -4.30 14.85 -11.70
N PHE A 39 -4.17 13.75 -10.96
CA PHE A 39 -4.06 13.74 -9.50
C PHE A 39 -2.62 13.76 -8.98
N SER A 40 -1.60 13.45 -9.79
CA SER A 40 -0.19 13.62 -9.38
C SER A 40 0.15 15.05 -8.93
N PRO A 41 -0.38 16.13 -9.53
CA PRO A 41 -0.13 17.50 -9.06
C PRO A 41 -0.92 17.81 -7.79
N PHE A 42 -2.10 17.20 -7.59
CA PHE A 42 -2.94 17.37 -6.39
C PHE A 42 -2.30 16.71 -5.17
N TRP A 43 -1.87 15.46 -5.31
CA TRP A 43 -1.09 14.78 -4.26
C TRP A 43 0.25 15.49 -4.05
N TYR A 44 0.95 15.92 -5.10
CA TYR A 44 2.20 16.69 -4.96
C TYR A 44 2.01 18.05 -4.25
N LYS A 45 0.90 18.77 -4.50
CA LYS A 45 0.56 20.05 -3.83
C LYS A 45 0.06 19.87 -2.39
N VAL A 46 -0.68 18.80 -2.11
CA VAL A 46 -1.10 18.45 -0.74
C VAL A 46 0.10 17.98 0.09
N CYS A 47 1.09 17.35 -0.55
CA CYS A 47 2.26 16.77 0.10
C CYS A 47 3.46 17.72 0.28
N TYR A 48 3.44 18.94 -0.26
CA TYR A 48 4.61 19.84 -0.22
C TYR A 48 4.20 21.30 -0.06
N ASN A 49 4.52 21.91 1.09
CA ASN A 49 4.50 23.35 1.22
C ASN A 49 5.60 23.93 0.30
N ILE A 50 5.19 24.75 -0.67
CA ILE A 50 6.03 25.22 -1.77
C ILE A 50 6.91 26.37 -1.26
N ASP A 51 8.05 26.04 -0.66
CA ASP A 51 9.09 27.04 -0.36
C ASP A 51 10.51 26.63 -0.80
N ASN A 52 10.71 25.44 -1.39
CA ASN A 52 12.09 24.98 -1.66
C ASN A 52 12.32 24.23 -2.98
N ILE A 53 11.78 24.76 -4.08
CA ILE A 53 12.05 24.27 -5.45
C ILE A 53 13.55 24.42 -5.83
N ARG A 54 14.30 25.31 -5.16
CA ARG A 54 15.75 25.50 -5.38
C ARG A 54 16.62 24.35 -4.88
N GLU A 55 16.21 23.62 -3.84
CA GLU A 55 16.96 22.44 -3.36
C GLU A 55 16.72 21.20 -4.24
N ILE A 56 15.53 21.07 -4.85
CA ILE A 56 15.21 19.98 -5.80
C ILE A 56 16.07 20.09 -7.07
N GLN A 57 16.37 21.30 -7.54
CA GLN A 57 17.31 21.49 -8.67
C GLN A 57 18.76 21.16 -8.31
N LYS A 58 19.19 21.26 -7.04
CA LYS A 58 20.52 20.82 -6.60
C LYS A 58 20.62 19.30 -6.47
N ALA A 59 19.57 18.63 -6.00
CA ALA A 59 19.49 17.17 -5.91
C ALA A 59 19.50 16.49 -7.30
N GLY A 60 19.00 17.17 -8.34
CA GLY A 60 19.05 16.71 -9.73
C GLY A 60 20.45 16.70 -10.38
N ARG A 61 21.49 17.26 -9.75
CA ARG A 61 22.86 17.32 -10.33
C ARG A 61 23.72 16.07 -10.13
N ASN A 62 23.26 15.05 -9.41
CA ASN A 62 24.06 13.84 -9.13
C ASN A 62 23.48 12.54 -9.73
N LEU A 63 22.94 12.64 -10.94
CA LEU A 63 22.49 11.51 -11.77
C LEU A 63 23.61 10.48 -12.12
N LYS A 64 24.87 10.74 -11.75
CA LYS A 64 26.04 9.94 -12.12
C LYS A 64 26.62 9.06 -11.00
N ASN A 65 26.05 9.06 -9.80
CA ASN A 65 26.55 8.25 -8.70
C ASN A 65 25.91 6.86 -8.67
N TRP A 66 26.37 5.97 -9.56
CA TRP A 66 26.00 4.54 -9.56
C TRP A 66 26.20 3.88 -8.19
N ARG A 67 27.23 4.31 -7.45
CA ARG A 67 27.48 3.87 -6.07
C ARG A 67 26.35 4.22 -5.10
N LEU A 68 25.74 5.41 -5.24
CA LEU A 68 24.62 5.82 -4.41
C LEU A 68 23.38 4.97 -4.72
N LEU A 69 23.08 4.75 -6.01
CA LEU A 69 21.96 3.90 -6.42
C LEU A 69 22.14 2.46 -5.94
N LEU A 70 23.34 1.89 -6.05
CA LEU A 70 23.64 0.56 -5.50
C LEU A 70 23.48 0.49 -3.98
N GLN A 71 23.94 1.51 -3.26
CA GLN A 71 23.76 1.59 -1.81
C GLN A 71 22.28 1.67 -1.43
N LEU A 72 21.50 2.46 -2.17
CA LEU A 72 20.07 2.62 -1.99
C LEU A 72 19.35 1.30 -2.24
N PHE A 73 19.66 0.64 -3.37
CA PHE A 73 19.17 -0.68 -3.72
C PHE A 73 19.43 -1.67 -2.58
N TRP A 74 20.67 -1.78 -2.12
CA TRP A 74 21.06 -2.76 -1.11
C TRP A 74 20.43 -2.50 0.26
N THR A 75 20.21 -1.24 0.62
CA THR A 75 19.48 -0.89 1.85
C THR A 75 18.03 -1.32 1.76
N PHE A 76 17.33 -0.96 0.69
CA PHE A 76 15.92 -1.34 0.52
C PHE A 76 15.73 -2.85 0.29
N LEU A 77 16.72 -3.52 -0.33
CA LEU A 77 16.78 -4.98 -0.46
C LEU A 77 16.83 -5.68 0.90
N LYS A 78 17.57 -5.13 1.87
CA LYS A 78 17.63 -5.68 3.25
C LYS A 78 16.35 -5.42 4.04
N ILE A 79 15.68 -4.30 3.77
CA ILE A 79 14.45 -3.91 4.45
C ILE A 79 13.25 -4.71 3.93
N GLY A 80 13.26 -5.07 2.64
CA GLY A 80 12.18 -5.81 1.97
C GLY A 80 11.67 -7.04 2.75
N PRO A 81 12.51 -8.05 3.08
CA PRO A 81 12.08 -9.24 3.81
C PRO A 81 11.43 -8.96 5.17
N ILE A 82 11.79 -7.85 5.81
CA ILE A 82 11.37 -7.50 7.18
C ILE A 82 9.94 -6.91 7.18
N THR A 83 9.44 -6.45 6.03
CA THR A 83 8.07 -5.91 5.90
C THR A 83 6.96 -6.95 6.10
N PHE A 84 7.29 -8.25 6.11
CA PHE A 84 6.34 -9.32 6.43
C PHE A 84 5.81 -9.31 7.87
N GLY A 85 6.45 -8.56 8.79
CA GLY A 85 6.02 -8.37 10.18
C GLY A 85 4.98 -7.25 10.39
N GLY A 86 4.48 -6.64 9.32
CA GLY A 86 3.56 -5.50 9.34
C GLY A 86 4.23 -4.21 8.88
N GLY A 87 3.48 -3.38 8.15
CA GLY A 87 3.99 -2.15 7.54
C GLY A 87 4.53 -1.10 8.51
N TYR A 88 4.31 -1.24 9.82
CA TYR A 88 4.88 -0.34 10.85
C TYR A 88 6.23 -0.83 11.38
N ALA A 89 6.55 -2.12 11.27
CA ALA A 89 7.84 -2.68 11.70
C ALA A 89 9.01 -2.21 10.80
N MET A 90 8.70 -1.69 9.62
CA MET A 90 9.69 -1.16 8.70
C MET A 90 10.19 0.24 9.08
N ILE A 91 9.40 1.01 9.84
CA ILE A 91 9.72 2.39 10.23
C ILE A 91 11.07 2.44 10.96
N PRO A 92 11.27 1.74 12.09
CA PRO A 92 12.55 1.80 12.81
C PRO A 92 13.73 1.24 12.00
N MET A 93 13.48 0.31 11.07
CA MET A 93 14.53 -0.20 10.17
C MET A 93 14.95 0.84 9.13
N ILE A 94 13.99 1.55 8.55
CA ILE A 94 14.26 2.65 7.61
C ILE A 94 14.96 3.79 8.34
N GLU A 95 14.49 4.18 9.51
CA GLU A 95 15.13 5.21 10.33
C GLU A 95 16.60 4.86 10.61
N ARG A 96 16.86 3.64 11.11
CA ARG A 96 18.23 3.19 11.38
C ARG A 96 19.14 3.19 10.15
N GLU A 97 18.64 2.75 9.00
CA GLU A 97 19.46 2.62 7.79
C GLU A 97 19.63 3.96 7.05
N VAL A 98 18.58 4.78 6.99
CA VAL A 98 18.53 5.98 6.14
C VAL A 98 18.90 7.24 6.95
N VAL A 99 18.50 7.33 8.22
CA VAL A 99 18.80 8.45 9.12
C VAL A 99 20.09 8.19 9.89
N ASP A 100 20.20 7.11 10.67
CA ASP A 100 21.33 6.95 11.59
C ASP A 100 22.62 6.56 10.87
N LYS A 101 22.58 5.48 10.07
CA LYS A 101 23.77 4.93 9.42
C LYS A 101 24.25 5.78 8.25
N ARG A 102 23.32 6.18 7.38
CA ARG A 102 23.67 6.82 6.10
C ARG A 102 23.45 8.33 6.09
N LYS A 103 22.66 8.86 7.03
CA LYS A 103 22.38 10.30 7.18
C LYS A 103 21.91 10.96 5.87
N TRP A 104 21.13 10.23 5.08
CA TRP A 104 20.63 10.70 3.78
C TRP A 104 19.45 11.66 3.92
N VAL A 105 18.64 11.47 4.96
CA VAL A 105 17.46 12.28 5.29
C VAL A 105 17.37 12.45 6.79
N LYS A 106 16.62 13.47 7.24
CA LYS A 106 16.36 13.67 8.67
C LYS A 106 15.18 12.82 9.15
N MET A 107 15.09 12.63 10.46
CA MET A 107 14.02 11.85 11.09
C MET A 107 12.63 12.43 10.75
N GLU A 108 12.50 13.76 10.78
CA GLU A 108 11.24 14.45 10.48
C GLU A 108 10.80 14.19 9.03
N GLU A 109 11.75 14.19 8.10
CA GLU A 109 11.48 13.93 6.68
C GLU A 109 11.01 12.48 6.43
N VAL A 110 11.52 11.51 7.20
CA VAL A 110 11.08 10.11 7.11
C VAL A 110 9.64 9.98 7.61
N SER A 111 9.32 10.58 8.75
CA SER A 111 7.97 10.62 9.30
C SER A 111 6.97 11.23 8.31
N ASP A 112 7.33 12.37 7.71
CA ASP A 112 6.49 13.02 6.70
C ASP A 112 6.26 12.08 5.50
N MET A 113 7.31 11.44 4.97
CA MET A 113 7.18 10.50 3.87
C MET A 113 6.30 9.28 4.18
N PHE A 114 6.30 8.80 5.43
CA PHE A 114 5.38 7.74 5.86
C PHE A 114 3.94 8.22 5.95
N ALA A 115 3.70 9.45 6.42
CA ALA A 115 2.38 10.06 6.39
C ALA A 115 1.88 10.16 4.94
N LEU A 116 2.73 10.60 4.01
CA LEU A 116 2.40 10.62 2.58
C LEU A 116 2.12 9.22 2.03
N ALA A 117 2.95 8.24 2.37
CA ALA A 117 2.79 6.85 1.94
C ALA A 117 1.48 6.21 2.40
N GLY A 118 0.99 6.59 3.57
CA GLY A 118 -0.29 6.11 4.12
C GLY A 118 -1.52 6.70 3.46
N THR A 119 -1.39 7.89 2.84
CA THR A 119 -2.49 8.53 2.12
C THR A 119 -2.58 8.08 0.65
N ALA A 120 -1.44 7.70 0.06
CA ALA A 120 -1.39 7.16 -1.28
C ALA A 120 -1.98 5.74 -1.34
N PRO A 121 -2.78 5.40 -2.38
CA PRO A 121 -3.31 4.06 -2.54
C PRO A 121 -2.16 3.05 -2.75
N GLY A 122 -2.30 1.86 -2.16
CA GLY A 122 -1.34 0.76 -2.31
C GLY A 122 -0.62 0.39 -1.01
N ALA A 123 0.47 -0.36 -1.15
CA ALA A 123 1.24 -0.81 0.00
C ALA A 123 2.09 0.34 0.56
N ILE A 124 1.85 0.71 1.82
CA ILE A 124 2.58 1.77 2.54
C ILE A 124 4.10 1.57 2.39
N ALA A 125 4.57 0.33 2.44
CA ALA A 125 5.99 0.03 2.33
C ALA A 125 6.62 0.43 0.98
N VAL A 126 5.91 0.15 -0.11
CA VAL A 126 6.36 0.46 -1.47
C VAL A 126 6.27 1.97 -1.71
N ASN A 127 5.19 2.60 -1.25
CA ASN A 127 4.99 4.05 -1.37
C ASN A 127 6.07 4.81 -0.59
N ALA A 128 6.36 4.41 0.65
CA ALA A 128 7.41 5.02 1.47
C ALA A 128 8.80 4.86 0.83
N ALA A 129 9.15 3.65 0.36
CA ALA A 129 10.41 3.42 -0.34
C ALA A 129 10.54 4.29 -1.60
N THR A 130 9.45 4.48 -2.32
CA THR A 130 9.41 5.33 -3.53
C THR A 130 9.66 6.80 -3.18
N PHE A 131 9.00 7.34 -2.15
CA PHE A 131 9.18 8.73 -1.72
C PHE A 131 10.58 8.98 -1.13
N ILE A 132 11.08 8.08 -0.29
CA ILE A 132 12.43 8.16 0.27
C ILE A 132 13.48 8.05 -0.84
N GLY A 133 13.33 7.08 -1.76
CA GLY A 133 14.21 6.94 -2.91
C GLY A 133 14.20 8.16 -3.83
N HIS A 134 13.03 8.76 -4.03
CA HIS A 134 12.87 9.99 -4.80
C HIS A 134 13.60 11.16 -4.18
N LYS A 135 13.51 11.33 -2.85
CA LYS A 135 14.23 12.38 -2.12
C LYS A 135 15.75 12.24 -2.25
N ILE A 136 16.27 11.01 -2.21
CA ILE A 136 17.71 10.75 -2.16
C ILE A 136 18.37 10.88 -3.54
N ALA A 137 17.76 10.32 -4.59
CA ALA A 137 18.37 10.26 -5.92
C ALA A 137 17.38 10.51 -7.07
N GLY A 138 16.31 11.26 -6.82
CA GLY A 138 15.31 11.62 -7.82
C GLY A 138 14.55 10.42 -8.38
N VAL A 139 14.07 10.52 -9.61
CA VAL A 139 13.26 9.47 -10.25
C VAL A 139 13.97 8.11 -10.29
N LEU A 140 15.27 8.09 -10.60
CA LEU A 140 16.07 6.86 -10.59
C LEU A 140 16.17 6.25 -9.20
N GLY A 141 16.35 7.08 -8.16
CA GLY A 141 16.34 6.63 -6.77
C GLY A 141 15.01 6.00 -6.38
N ALA A 142 13.89 6.57 -6.82
CA ALA A 142 12.55 6.04 -6.57
C ALA A 142 12.37 4.64 -7.17
N ILE A 143 12.75 4.46 -8.43
CA ILE A 143 12.67 3.16 -9.14
C ILE A 143 13.57 2.12 -8.46
N VAL A 144 14.81 2.49 -8.15
CA VAL A 144 15.79 1.58 -7.55
C VAL A 144 15.38 1.16 -6.13
N ALA A 145 14.86 2.08 -5.31
CA ALA A 145 14.34 1.77 -3.99
C ALA A 145 13.10 0.86 -4.06
N MET A 146 12.18 1.14 -4.98
CA MET A 146 11.00 0.32 -5.24
C MET A 146 11.37 -1.11 -5.63
N ILE A 147 12.29 -1.28 -6.59
CA ILE A 147 12.78 -2.60 -6.99
C ILE A 147 13.48 -3.28 -5.81
N GLY A 148 14.30 -2.55 -5.04
CA GLY A 148 14.97 -3.06 -3.84
C GLY A 148 13.99 -3.69 -2.85
N VAL A 149 12.87 -3.02 -2.54
CA VAL A 149 11.87 -3.57 -1.61
C VAL A 149 11.08 -4.74 -2.22
N LEU A 150 10.75 -4.69 -3.51
CA LEU A 150 9.90 -5.70 -4.17
C LEU A 150 10.63 -7.00 -4.50
N LEU A 151 11.90 -6.90 -4.92
CA LEU A 151 12.70 -8.01 -5.39
C LEU A 151 12.84 -9.18 -4.40
N PRO A 152 13.13 -8.98 -3.10
CA PRO A 152 13.24 -10.10 -2.16
C PRO A 152 11.91 -10.83 -1.97
N THR A 153 10.81 -10.08 -1.87
CA THR A 153 9.46 -10.63 -1.77
C THR A 153 9.09 -11.44 -3.01
N PHE A 154 9.41 -10.91 -4.20
CA PHE A 154 9.20 -11.60 -5.46
C PHE A 154 9.98 -12.92 -5.53
N LEU A 155 11.26 -12.91 -5.14
CA LEU A 155 12.10 -14.11 -5.13
C LEU A 155 11.58 -15.17 -4.15
N ILE A 156 11.14 -14.78 -2.96
CA ILE A 156 10.58 -15.71 -1.97
C ILE A 156 9.32 -16.38 -2.53
N VAL A 157 8.38 -15.60 -3.09
CA VAL A 157 7.13 -16.14 -3.66
C VAL A 157 7.43 -17.04 -4.85
N MET A 158 8.36 -16.65 -5.71
CA MET A 158 8.77 -17.46 -6.87
C MET A 158 9.36 -18.81 -6.43
N LEU A 159 10.24 -18.80 -5.43
CA LEU A 159 10.85 -20.02 -4.89
C LEU A 159 9.79 -20.94 -4.28
N LEU A 160 8.89 -20.40 -3.45
CA LEU A 160 7.79 -21.17 -2.87
C LEU A 160 6.89 -21.78 -3.94
N ASN A 161 6.61 -21.03 -5.01
CA ASN A 161 5.80 -21.53 -6.13
C ASN A 161 6.49 -22.69 -6.87
N LEU A 162 7.80 -22.62 -7.11
CA LEU A 162 8.54 -23.71 -7.76
C LEU A 162 8.53 -25.00 -6.92
N ILE A 163 8.70 -24.87 -5.60
CA ILE A 163 8.60 -25.99 -4.67
C ILE A 163 7.18 -26.56 -4.70
N PHE A 164 6.17 -25.69 -4.64
CA PHE A 164 4.76 -26.09 -4.69
C PHE A 164 4.43 -26.88 -5.96
N LEU A 165 4.86 -26.43 -7.14
CA LEU A 165 4.63 -27.13 -8.40
C LEU A 165 5.26 -28.53 -8.42
N SER A 166 6.36 -28.74 -7.71
CA SER A 166 7.05 -30.04 -7.63
C SER A 166 6.32 -31.06 -6.73
N ILE A 167 5.54 -30.58 -5.76
CA ILE A 167 4.75 -31.42 -4.82
C ILE A 167 3.25 -31.44 -5.14
N LYS A 168 2.84 -30.70 -6.18
CA LYS A 168 1.45 -30.59 -6.62
C LYS A 168 0.96 -31.94 -7.15
N GLY A 169 -0.16 -32.43 -6.62
CA GLY A 169 -0.73 -33.75 -6.95
C GLY A 169 -0.81 -34.71 -5.76
N ASN A 170 -0.21 -34.37 -4.61
CA ASN A 170 -0.45 -35.10 -3.37
C ASN A 170 -1.77 -34.61 -2.72
N PRO A 171 -2.75 -35.50 -2.46
CA PRO A 171 -4.02 -35.13 -1.83
C PRO A 171 -3.87 -34.37 -0.50
N HIS A 172 -2.83 -34.67 0.29
CA HIS A 172 -2.57 -33.99 1.56
C HIS A 172 -2.15 -32.52 1.36
N VAL A 173 -1.39 -32.23 0.30
CA VAL A 173 -0.98 -30.86 -0.02
C VAL A 173 -2.20 -30.05 -0.46
N ASP A 174 -3.04 -30.61 -1.33
CA ASP A 174 -4.25 -29.92 -1.78
C ASP A 174 -5.23 -29.65 -0.62
N ALA A 175 -5.39 -30.60 0.31
CA ALA A 175 -6.17 -30.41 1.53
C ALA A 175 -5.59 -29.30 2.42
N ALA A 176 -4.27 -29.25 2.60
CA ALA A 176 -3.62 -28.17 3.34
C ALA A 176 -3.87 -26.78 2.70
N PHE A 177 -3.79 -26.66 1.37
CA PHE A 177 -4.08 -25.41 0.67
C PHE A 177 -5.56 -25.00 0.76
N GLN A 178 -6.49 -25.96 0.80
CA GLN A 178 -7.89 -25.66 1.11
C GLN A 178 -8.05 -25.06 2.51
N GLY A 179 -7.36 -25.63 3.51
CA GLY A 179 -7.29 -25.09 4.87
C GLY A 179 -6.71 -23.67 4.92
N ILE A 180 -5.60 -23.42 4.23
CA ILE A 180 -4.98 -22.09 4.14
C ILE A 180 -5.95 -21.07 3.51
N ARG A 181 -6.65 -21.44 2.44
CA ARG A 181 -7.66 -20.56 1.82
C ARG A 181 -8.76 -20.17 2.80
N ALA A 182 -9.30 -21.13 3.55
CA ALA A 182 -10.30 -20.86 4.58
C ALA A 182 -9.75 -19.95 5.70
N ALA A 183 -8.51 -20.18 6.15
CA ALA A 183 -7.85 -19.34 7.14
C ALA A 183 -7.63 -17.90 6.66
N VAL A 184 -7.25 -17.70 5.39
CA VAL A 184 -7.09 -16.36 4.80
C VAL A 184 -8.43 -15.63 4.76
N VAL A 185 -9.52 -16.28 4.37
CA VAL A 185 -10.87 -15.69 4.39
C VAL A 185 -11.26 -15.29 5.82
N ALA A 186 -11.03 -16.15 6.80
CA ALA A 186 -11.30 -15.86 8.21
C ALA A 186 -10.47 -14.67 8.72
N LEU A 187 -9.20 -14.57 8.32
CA LEU A 187 -8.31 -13.46 8.68
C LEU A 187 -8.78 -12.13 8.09
N ILE A 188 -9.19 -12.12 6.81
CA ILE A 188 -9.75 -10.94 6.14
C ILE A 188 -11.05 -10.53 6.82
N ALA A 189 -11.93 -11.49 7.12
CA ALA A 189 -13.19 -11.24 7.83
C ALA A 189 -12.94 -10.67 9.23
N TYR A 190 -11.97 -11.21 9.97
CA TYR A 190 -11.57 -10.70 11.27
C TYR A 190 -11.06 -9.25 11.18
N ALA A 191 -10.21 -8.94 10.21
CA ALA A 191 -9.74 -7.58 9.96
C ALA A 191 -10.91 -6.63 9.64
N ALA A 192 -11.85 -7.05 8.80
CA ALA A 192 -13.05 -6.29 8.46
C ALA A 192 -13.93 -6.03 9.69
N ILE A 193 -14.17 -7.04 10.53
CA ILE A 193 -14.94 -6.91 11.78
C ILE A 193 -14.24 -5.95 12.74
N LYS A 194 -12.91 -6.02 12.86
CA LYS A 194 -12.13 -5.11 13.70
C LYS A 194 -12.30 -3.65 13.25
N ILE A 195 -12.21 -3.39 11.94
CA ILE A 195 -12.43 -2.06 11.36
C ILE A 195 -13.89 -1.61 11.55
N ALA A 196 -14.86 -2.53 11.37
CA ALA A 196 -16.27 -2.24 11.55
C ALA A 196 -16.58 -1.82 12.99
N LYS A 197 -16.04 -2.53 14.00
CA LYS A 197 -16.21 -2.18 15.43
C LYS A 197 -15.67 -0.79 15.78
N THR A 198 -14.59 -0.36 15.13
CA THR A 198 -14.02 0.98 15.37
C THR A 198 -14.69 2.08 14.57
N SER A 199 -15.36 1.75 13.45
CA SER A 199 -15.97 2.72 12.54
C SER A 199 -17.48 2.90 12.76
N ILE A 200 -18.14 1.88 13.32
CA ILE A 200 -19.60 1.86 13.53
C ILE A 200 -19.89 2.20 14.98
N LEU A 201 -20.20 3.48 15.21
CA LEU A 201 -20.49 4.02 16.53
C LEU A 201 -22.01 4.12 16.81
N ASP A 202 -22.81 4.12 15.75
CA ASP A 202 -24.25 4.45 15.77
C ASP A 202 -25.08 3.37 15.06
N ALA A 203 -26.30 3.11 15.55
CA ALA A 203 -27.29 2.24 14.90
C ALA A 203 -27.56 2.56 13.41
N PRO A 204 -27.76 3.83 12.99
CA PRO A 204 -27.91 4.15 11.56
C PRO A 204 -26.69 3.78 10.71
N THR A 205 -25.48 3.91 11.25
CA THR A 205 -24.25 3.53 10.55
C THR A 205 -24.16 2.01 10.37
N PHE A 206 -24.64 1.24 11.36
CA PHE A 206 -24.71 -0.22 11.26
C PHE A 206 -25.71 -0.66 10.18
N ILE A 207 -26.91 -0.05 10.14
CA ILE A 207 -27.93 -0.33 9.13
C ILE A 207 -27.40 -0.01 7.73
N LEU A 208 -26.73 1.14 7.57
CA LEU A 208 -26.13 1.53 6.30
C LEU A 208 -25.05 0.53 5.84
N MET A 209 -24.18 0.08 6.76
CA MET A 209 -23.18 -0.95 6.46
C MET A 209 -23.84 -2.24 5.95
N VAL A 210 -24.81 -2.78 6.70
CA VAL A 210 -25.49 -4.03 6.32
C VAL A 210 -26.18 -3.88 4.97
N PHE A 211 -26.89 -2.76 4.76
CA PHE A 211 -27.56 -2.47 3.50
C PHE A 211 -26.60 -2.44 2.31
N MET A 212 -25.45 -1.76 2.45
CA MET A 212 -24.44 -1.68 1.38
C MET A 212 -23.81 -3.04 1.08
N VAL A 213 -23.53 -3.85 2.11
CA VAL A 213 -22.99 -5.21 1.93
C VAL A 213 -23.99 -6.10 1.22
N VAL A 214 -25.26 -6.07 1.61
CA VAL A 214 -26.33 -6.86 0.96
C VAL A 214 -26.52 -6.42 -0.49
N MET A 215 -26.57 -5.12 -0.76
CA MET A 215 -26.65 -4.61 -2.14
C MET A 215 -25.47 -5.06 -2.99
N MET A 216 -24.25 -5.03 -2.45
CA MET A 216 -23.05 -5.47 -3.17
C MET A 216 -23.11 -6.96 -3.52
N LEU A 217 -23.58 -7.81 -2.59
CA LEU A 217 -23.69 -9.26 -2.79
C LEU A 217 -24.79 -9.66 -3.77
N VAL A 218 -25.92 -8.96 -3.78
CA VAL A 218 -27.06 -9.28 -4.65
C VAL A 218 -26.87 -8.70 -6.06
N PHE A 219 -26.50 -7.42 -6.15
CA PHE A 219 -26.49 -6.69 -7.42
C PHE A 219 -25.14 -6.71 -8.14
N HIS A 220 -24.09 -7.32 -7.56
CA HIS A 220 -22.74 -7.41 -8.14
C HIS A 220 -22.18 -6.04 -8.58
N TRP A 221 -22.55 -4.97 -7.87
CA TRP A 221 -22.13 -3.62 -8.20
C TRP A 221 -20.62 -3.46 -8.06
N HIS A 222 -20.05 -2.62 -8.92
CA HIS A 222 -18.63 -2.29 -8.84
C HIS A 222 -18.33 -1.67 -7.46
N PRO A 223 -17.31 -2.13 -6.70
CA PRO A 223 -17.04 -1.67 -5.34
C PRO A 223 -16.89 -0.14 -5.22
N ILE A 224 -16.36 0.49 -6.26
CA ILE A 224 -16.26 1.96 -6.35
C ILE A 224 -17.62 2.65 -6.19
N LEU A 225 -18.69 2.13 -6.82
CA LEU A 225 -20.02 2.70 -6.71
C LEU A 225 -20.56 2.57 -5.30
N VAL A 226 -20.32 1.45 -4.64
CA VAL A 226 -20.71 1.21 -3.24
C VAL A 226 -19.99 2.16 -2.29
N ILE A 227 -18.71 2.44 -2.53
CA ILE A 227 -17.93 3.38 -1.73
C ILE A 227 -18.47 4.81 -1.91
N VAL A 228 -18.71 5.24 -3.15
CA VAL A 228 -19.19 6.59 -3.45
C VAL A 228 -20.61 6.81 -2.91
N SER A 229 -21.52 5.85 -3.12
CA SER A 229 -22.89 5.94 -2.62
C SER A 229 -22.94 5.90 -1.10
N GLY A 230 -22.14 5.02 -0.47
CA GLY A 230 -22.01 4.96 0.99
C GLY A 230 -21.48 6.26 1.59
N ALA A 231 -20.48 6.88 0.96
CA ALA A 231 -19.97 8.19 1.39
C ALA A 231 -21.02 9.30 1.30
N LEU A 232 -21.75 9.37 0.18
CA LEU A 232 -22.81 10.36 -0.03
C LEU A 232 -23.96 10.19 0.98
N LEU A 233 -24.42 8.96 1.19
CA LEU A 233 -25.48 8.64 2.15
C LEU A 233 -25.03 8.90 3.58
N GLY A 234 -23.78 8.61 3.92
CA GLY A 234 -23.18 8.92 5.22
C GLY A 234 -23.21 10.43 5.51
N ILE A 235 -22.77 11.26 4.56
CA ILE A 235 -22.80 12.73 4.69
C ILE A 235 -24.24 13.24 4.84
N LEU A 236 -25.16 12.69 4.06
CA LEU A 236 -26.58 13.07 4.13
C LEU A 236 -27.19 12.75 5.50
N ILE A 237 -26.91 11.56 6.05
CA ILE A 237 -27.37 11.15 7.38
C ILE A 237 -26.83 12.07 8.47
N VAL A 238 -25.55 12.44 8.40
CA VAL A 238 -24.94 13.38 9.36
C VAL A 238 -25.63 14.73 9.31
N LYS A 239 -25.85 15.29 8.11
CA LYS A 239 -26.56 16.58 7.95
C LYS A 239 -28.00 16.53 8.47
N ILE A 240 -28.74 15.45 8.19
CA ILE A 240 -30.12 15.28 8.69
C ILE A 240 -30.14 15.19 10.23
N LYS A 241 -29.18 14.48 10.82
CA LYS A 241 -29.06 14.33 12.28
C LYS A 241 -28.73 15.66 12.96
N GLU A 242 -27.93 16.51 12.31
CA GLU A 242 -27.59 17.87 12.75
C GLU A 242 -28.79 18.81 12.70
N VAL A 243 -29.59 18.78 11.61
CA VAL A 243 -30.83 19.56 11.49
C VAL A 243 -31.88 19.14 12.54
N LEU A 244 -31.92 17.85 12.88
CA LEU A 244 -32.83 17.29 13.89
C LEU A 244 -32.33 17.46 15.35
N HIS A 245 -31.29 18.28 15.60
CA HIS A 245 -30.70 18.55 16.93
C HIS A 245 -30.26 17.29 17.71
N MET A 246 -30.10 16.15 17.04
CA MET A 246 -29.55 14.94 17.65
C MET A 246 -28.02 15.04 17.65
N ARG A 247 -27.39 15.05 18.83
CA ARG A 247 -25.92 15.09 18.92
C ARG A 247 -25.31 13.88 18.19
N PRO A 248 -24.44 14.08 17.18
CA PRO A 248 -23.70 12.98 16.57
C PRO A 248 -22.79 12.35 17.63
N ARG A 249 -22.92 11.05 17.89
CA ARG A 249 -22.12 10.38 18.93
C ARG A 249 -20.70 10.23 18.42
N HIS A 250 -19.83 11.15 18.84
CA HIS A 250 -18.41 11.12 18.53
C HIS A 250 -17.68 10.10 19.39
N ASP A 251 -16.58 9.60 18.85
CA ASP A 251 -15.63 8.73 19.53
C ASP A 251 -15.18 9.35 20.88
N ASN A 252 -15.55 8.70 21.99
CA ASN A 252 -15.21 9.12 23.35
C ASN A 252 -13.79 8.70 23.77
N ARG A 253 -12.88 8.41 22.83
CA ARG A 253 -11.48 8.17 23.17
C ARG A 253 -10.89 9.42 23.84
N PRO A 254 -10.25 9.29 25.02
CA PRO A 254 -9.63 10.43 25.67
C PRO A 254 -8.61 11.06 24.72
N PRO A 255 -8.50 12.40 24.69
CA PRO A 255 -7.53 13.07 23.82
C PRO A 255 -6.14 12.49 24.09
N ILE A 256 -5.43 12.13 23.02
CA ILE A 256 -4.06 11.64 23.10
C ILE A 256 -3.25 12.76 23.78
N LYS A 257 -2.85 12.53 25.04
CA LYS A 257 -2.00 13.46 25.79
C LYS A 257 -0.75 13.67 24.93
N LYS A 258 -0.53 14.90 24.47
CA LYS A 258 0.71 15.28 23.78
C LYS A 258 1.86 14.89 24.71
N HIS A 259 2.70 13.96 24.28
CA HIS A 259 3.88 13.51 25.01
C HIS A 259 5.00 14.55 24.88
N ASN A 260 4.68 15.82 25.15
CA ASN A 260 5.59 16.96 25.06
C ASN A 260 5.56 17.69 26.41
N GLU A 261 6.15 17.09 27.44
CA GLU A 261 6.58 17.74 28.68
C GLU A 261 7.23 16.67 29.56
N LYS A 262 8.53 16.41 29.33
CA LYS A 262 9.53 15.83 30.26
C LYS A 262 10.76 15.34 29.46
N MET A 263 11.43 16.27 28.80
CA MET A 263 12.84 16.08 28.40
C MET A 263 13.62 17.41 28.44
N SER A 264 13.19 18.33 29.32
CA SER A 264 13.96 19.51 29.71
C SER A 264 13.72 19.80 31.20
N SER A 265 14.31 18.96 32.05
CA SER A 265 14.61 19.28 33.45
C SER A 265 15.77 18.42 33.88
#